data_AF-A0AAX1UR03-F1
#
_entry.id   AF-A0AAX1UR03-F1
#
_cell.length_a   1.000
_cell.length_b   1.000
_cell.length_c   1.000
_cell.angle_alpha   90.00
_cell.angle_beta   90.00
_cell.angle_gamma   90.00
#
_symmetry.space_group_name_H-M   'P 1'
#
loop_
_entity.id
_entity.type
_entity.pdbx_description
1 polymer ?
#
loop_
_entity_poly.entity_id
_entity_poly.type
_entity_poly.pdbx_seq_one_letter_code
_entity_poly.pdbx_strand_id
1 'polypeptide(L)'
;MTMLRLLVLVLSLAATALWAGDVRPLVMEGKSALPQRVLVREAGERLETPGGRSLGPVVPLQQFYVYARQDGWVKVGPGQDGSDLGWLPAQAVADWNQNIVATLEVTAGLERTLFFSDFDAAYEVVEAEDPGRDAAALRAEAEAAEQSGAPSDRIVALGPREAIDQRQRLHVLPILSAEEALFESGAFVNLLKVAVARAQAPSEAAQPIGQPMRAGIVFVVDTTHSMAPYISATRDALREVYGEVAAAGLSDRVSFGLVGYRDSLKGQPALDYAARTFVTLEEGRTAEGFLAGIAQMSEATASSRNFREDSYTGIDHAVTSLDWSGYDVRFLVLVTDAGPREATDDLSGTGLSGQALNRLVHEDLGGYIAVMHLLTPKGGAVGDHDRAQRLYSELTSFPNLPPLYFPVAQGQASAYEAAARRLGQVVVSQMSAGTAPPAEGDGIAEAMGQAMQTLHLAWLGRQEGAEAPDVFEAVIADRDFARPALRPVSIRLLLSKAQLSDLAEALQIIVEKAETNVLDPDRFFEQVLGAAADMSRRPERVSRRQDETLAGAVAVSELLEGLPYRSRIMTITSDDWVRMSISEQQALVNDLYDKLERYRRYNASSDLWVNYLGQPGADGLLYPMLLDDLP
;
A
#
# COMPACT_ATOMS: atom_id res chain seq x y z
N MET A 1 -88.50 -12.23 -24.78
CA MET A 1 -87.57 -13.36 -24.59
C MET A 1 -86.43 -13.21 -25.59
N THR A 2 -85.41 -12.47 -25.16
CA THR A 2 -84.28 -12.00 -25.99
C THR A 2 -83.03 -12.09 -25.13
N MET A 3 -82.44 -13.29 -25.10
CA MET A 3 -81.11 -13.58 -24.58
C MET A 3 -80.14 -13.63 -25.77
N LEU A 4 -79.69 -12.48 -26.26
CA LEU A 4 -78.51 -12.37 -27.13
C LEU A 4 -78.22 -10.88 -27.37
N ARG A 5 -77.49 -10.22 -26.45
CA ARG A 5 -76.81 -8.90 -26.59
C ARG A 5 -76.43 -8.37 -25.21
N LEU A 6 -75.52 -9.04 -24.52
CA LEU A 6 -74.76 -8.42 -23.43
C LEU A 6 -73.46 -9.20 -23.15
N LEU A 7 -72.75 -9.57 -24.21
CA LEU A 7 -71.48 -10.30 -24.12
C LEU A 7 -70.42 -9.67 -25.04
N VAL A 8 -70.26 -8.34 -25.01
CA VAL A 8 -69.16 -7.66 -25.75
C VAL A 8 -68.55 -6.46 -24.99
N LEU A 9 -69.05 -6.03 -23.83
CA LEU A 9 -68.58 -4.75 -23.24
C LEU A 9 -68.20 -4.79 -21.76
N VAL A 10 -67.50 -5.83 -21.30
CA VAL A 10 -66.77 -5.81 -20.00
C VAL A 10 -65.36 -6.43 -20.11
N LEU A 11 -64.90 -6.81 -21.31
CA LEU A 11 -63.59 -7.44 -21.52
C LEU A 11 -62.56 -6.51 -22.18
N SER A 12 -62.54 -5.23 -21.81
CA SER A 12 -61.63 -4.24 -22.41
C SER A 12 -60.95 -3.33 -21.38
N LEU A 13 -60.82 -3.75 -20.13
CA LEU A 13 -60.01 -3.06 -19.13
C LEU A 13 -59.25 -4.05 -18.24
N ALA A 14 -58.69 -5.11 -18.85
CA ALA A 14 -57.55 -5.77 -18.24
C ALA A 14 -56.36 -4.82 -18.45
N ALA A 15 -56.11 -3.99 -17.45
CA ALA A 15 -54.89 -3.21 -17.36
C ALA A 15 -53.72 -4.12 -17.71
N THR A 16 -53.03 -3.79 -18.79
CA THR A 16 -51.61 -4.13 -18.94
C THR A 16 -50.90 -3.41 -17.80
N ALA A 17 -50.93 -4.01 -16.61
CA ALA A 17 -49.82 -3.90 -15.71
C ALA A 17 -48.65 -4.46 -16.52
N LEU A 18 -47.87 -3.57 -17.15
CA LEU A 18 -46.50 -3.91 -17.46
C LEU A 18 -45.92 -4.39 -16.13
N TRP A 19 -45.74 -5.70 -16.01
CA TRP A 19 -44.74 -6.22 -15.11
C TRP A 19 -43.44 -5.60 -15.64
N ALA A 20 -43.03 -4.48 -15.04
CA ALA A 20 -41.66 -4.05 -15.14
C ALA A 20 -40.86 -5.24 -14.62
N GLY A 21 -40.27 -6.01 -15.54
CA GLY A 21 -39.40 -7.11 -15.16
C GLY A 21 -38.35 -6.54 -14.20
N ASP A 22 -38.08 -7.24 -13.11
CA ASP A 22 -37.06 -6.86 -12.13
C ASP A 22 -35.77 -6.51 -12.89
N VAL A 23 -35.48 -5.21 -13.01
CA VAL A 23 -34.30 -4.74 -13.73
C VAL A 23 -33.11 -4.99 -12.81
N ARG A 24 -32.43 -6.11 -13.03
CA ARG A 24 -31.26 -6.54 -12.25
C ARG A 24 -30.01 -6.50 -13.12
N PRO A 25 -28.82 -6.29 -12.51
CA PRO A 25 -27.57 -6.44 -13.22
C PRO A 25 -27.41 -7.84 -13.81
N LEU A 26 -26.65 -7.93 -14.91
CA LEU A 26 -26.18 -9.20 -15.45
C LEU A 26 -25.33 -9.92 -14.41
N VAL A 27 -25.47 -11.23 -14.32
CA VAL A 27 -24.65 -12.07 -13.45
C VAL A 27 -23.33 -12.40 -14.17
N MET A 28 -22.25 -12.49 -13.41
CA MET A 28 -20.97 -12.95 -13.90
C MET A 28 -21.09 -14.37 -14.49
N GLU A 29 -20.28 -14.65 -15.51
CA GLU A 29 -20.24 -15.98 -16.11
C GLU A 29 -19.83 -17.04 -15.05
N GLY A 30 -20.52 -18.17 -15.05
CA GLY A 30 -20.30 -19.25 -14.07
C GLY A 30 -20.79 -18.96 -12.65
N LYS A 31 -21.38 -17.79 -12.39
CA LYS A 31 -21.83 -17.37 -11.06
C LYS A 31 -23.35 -17.35 -10.95
N SER A 32 -23.86 -17.38 -9.72
CA SER A 32 -25.30 -17.46 -9.43
C SER A 32 -25.88 -16.14 -8.91
N ALA A 33 -25.06 -15.35 -8.20
CA ALA A 33 -25.50 -14.14 -7.53
C ALA A 33 -24.57 -12.94 -7.72
N LEU A 34 -23.36 -13.13 -8.25
CA LEU A 34 -22.40 -12.03 -8.41
C LEU A 34 -22.72 -11.17 -9.65
N PRO A 35 -23.02 -9.88 -9.49
CA PRO A 35 -23.30 -9.01 -10.62
C PRO A 35 -22.00 -8.66 -11.36
N GLN A 36 -22.10 -8.47 -12.68
CA GLN A 36 -21.03 -7.91 -13.49
C GLN A 36 -20.82 -6.44 -13.18
N ARG A 37 -19.55 -6.04 -13.16
CA ARG A 37 -19.13 -4.66 -12.92
C ARG A 37 -18.12 -4.23 -13.97
N VAL A 38 -18.09 -2.93 -14.22
CA VAL A 38 -17.13 -2.28 -15.11
C VAL A 38 -16.51 -1.08 -14.43
N LEU A 39 -15.26 -0.79 -14.80
CA LEU A 39 -14.54 0.42 -14.41
C LEU A 39 -14.41 1.33 -15.63
N VAL A 40 -14.80 2.59 -15.50
CA VAL A 40 -14.60 3.60 -16.54
C VAL A 40 -13.11 3.88 -16.70
N ARG A 41 -12.63 3.92 -17.93
CA ARG A 41 -11.23 4.16 -18.25
C ARG A 41 -10.98 5.52 -18.86
N GLU A 42 -11.91 5.94 -19.71
CA GLU A 42 -11.87 7.21 -20.41
C GLU A 42 -13.06 8.06 -20.00
N ALA A 43 -12.83 9.36 -19.80
CA ALA A 43 -13.91 10.30 -19.54
C ALA A 43 -14.88 10.32 -20.74
N GLY A 44 -16.16 10.48 -20.47
CA GLY A 44 -17.18 10.46 -21.51
C GLY A 44 -18.56 10.88 -21.01
N GLU A 45 -19.57 10.51 -21.77
CA GLU A 45 -20.98 10.83 -21.48
C GLU A 45 -21.77 9.53 -21.38
N ARG A 46 -22.55 9.36 -20.31
CA ARG A 46 -23.53 8.28 -20.20
C ARG A 46 -24.76 8.65 -21.02
N LEU A 47 -25.21 7.79 -21.91
CA LEU A 47 -26.28 8.09 -22.85
C LEU A 47 -27.59 7.36 -22.52
N GLU A 48 -28.73 7.91 -22.92
CA GLU A 48 -30.04 7.26 -22.76
C GLU A 48 -30.17 5.99 -23.62
N THR A 49 -29.62 6.07 -24.83
CA THR A 49 -29.51 4.98 -25.82
C THR A 49 -28.16 5.10 -26.54
N PRO A 50 -27.67 4.04 -27.22
CA PRO A 50 -26.50 4.13 -28.09
C PRO A 50 -26.59 5.32 -29.07
N GLY A 51 -25.66 6.26 -28.97
CA GLY A 51 -25.65 7.50 -29.78
C GLY A 51 -26.77 8.51 -29.48
N GLY A 52 -27.53 8.30 -28.40
CA GLY A 52 -28.66 9.13 -28.00
C GLY A 52 -28.26 10.36 -27.18
N ARG A 53 -29.23 10.88 -26.43
CA ARG A 53 -29.06 12.05 -25.55
C ARG A 53 -28.15 11.71 -24.36
N SER A 54 -27.27 12.65 -23.98
CA SER A 54 -26.51 12.57 -22.73
C SER A 54 -27.40 12.64 -21.48
N LEU A 55 -27.08 11.78 -20.52
CA LEU A 55 -27.59 11.71 -19.16
C LEU A 55 -26.61 12.28 -18.12
N GLY A 56 -25.43 12.72 -18.56
CA GLY A 56 -24.39 13.32 -17.73
C GLY A 56 -23.01 12.69 -17.92
N PRO A 57 -21.95 13.37 -17.44
CA PRO A 57 -20.58 12.93 -17.62
C PRO A 57 -20.28 11.68 -16.78
N VAL A 58 -19.33 10.90 -17.26
CA VAL A 58 -18.64 9.86 -16.51
C VAL A 58 -17.15 10.15 -16.49
N VAL A 59 -16.49 9.82 -15.39
CA VAL A 59 -15.07 10.05 -15.18
C VAL A 59 -14.32 8.73 -15.02
N PRO A 60 -13.03 8.67 -15.36
CA PRO A 60 -12.22 7.48 -15.13
C PRO A 60 -12.26 7.02 -13.67
N LEU A 61 -12.10 5.71 -13.47
CA LEU A 61 -12.20 5.00 -12.19
C LEU A 61 -13.61 4.97 -11.57
N GLN A 62 -14.60 5.58 -12.20
CA GLN A 62 -15.98 5.42 -11.80
C GLN A 62 -16.43 3.98 -12.05
N GLN A 63 -17.12 3.40 -11.07
CA GLN A 63 -17.55 2.01 -11.07
C GLN A 63 -19.03 1.92 -11.40
N PHE A 64 -19.41 0.94 -12.20
CA PHE A 64 -20.82 0.67 -12.50
C PHE A 64 -21.16 -0.81 -12.54
N TYR A 65 -22.42 -1.13 -12.26
CA TYR A 65 -23.01 -2.44 -12.54
C TYR A 65 -23.47 -2.53 -13.99
N VAL A 66 -23.31 -3.70 -14.60
CA VAL A 66 -23.73 -3.95 -15.99
C VAL A 66 -25.14 -4.53 -16.03
N TYR A 67 -26.01 -3.97 -16.86
CA TYR A 67 -27.41 -4.38 -17.03
C TYR A 67 -27.71 -5.00 -18.40
N ALA A 68 -26.94 -4.64 -19.42
CA ALA A 68 -27.05 -5.21 -20.76
C ALA A 68 -25.76 -4.95 -21.54
N ARG A 69 -25.49 -5.77 -22.56
CA ARG A 69 -24.44 -5.54 -23.55
C ARG A 69 -25.06 -5.69 -24.94
N GLN A 70 -24.82 -4.74 -25.84
CA GLN A 70 -25.38 -4.74 -27.19
C GLN A 70 -24.53 -3.91 -28.15
N ASP A 71 -24.17 -4.48 -29.31
CA ASP A 71 -23.59 -3.76 -30.46
C ASP A 71 -22.41 -2.82 -30.13
N GLY A 72 -21.48 -3.25 -29.26
CA GLY A 72 -20.34 -2.43 -28.83
C GLY A 72 -20.66 -1.40 -27.73
N TRP A 73 -21.83 -1.50 -27.11
CA TRP A 73 -22.27 -0.68 -25.99
C TRP A 73 -22.59 -1.53 -24.76
N VAL A 74 -22.41 -0.93 -23.58
CA VAL A 74 -22.71 -1.53 -22.29
C VAL A 74 -23.70 -0.64 -21.55
N LYS A 75 -24.85 -1.21 -21.15
CA LYS A 75 -25.82 -0.52 -20.30
C LYS A 75 -25.38 -0.67 -18.84
N VAL A 76 -25.22 0.45 -18.16
CA VAL A 76 -24.63 0.56 -16.84
C VAL A 76 -25.54 1.31 -15.87
N GLY A 77 -25.41 1.04 -14.57
CA GLY A 77 -26.08 1.75 -13.48
C GLY A 77 -25.20 1.82 -12.22
N PRO A 78 -25.31 2.89 -11.40
CA PRO A 78 -24.45 3.08 -10.22
C PRO A 78 -24.79 2.11 -9.08
N GLY A 79 -26.05 1.66 -9.00
CA GLY A 79 -26.54 0.69 -8.02
C GLY A 79 -27.04 -0.59 -8.67
N GLN A 80 -27.52 -1.52 -7.83
CA GLN A 80 -28.16 -2.77 -8.26
C GLN A 80 -29.70 -2.64 -8.37
N ASP A 81 -30.26 -1.51 -7.96
CA ASP A 81 -31.71 -1.24 -7.90
C ASP A 81 -32.35 -0.90 -9.25
N GLY A 82 -31.53 -0.74 -10.30
CA GLY A 82 -32.00 -0.39 -11.64
C GLY A 82 -32.30 1.09 -11.80
N SER A 83 -31.89 1.93 -10.84
CA SER A 83 -31.96 3.39 -10.96
C SER A 83 -30.84 3.93 -11.84
N ASP A 84 -31.07 5.11 -12.44
CA ASP A 84 -30.07 5.87 -13.18
C ASP A 84 -29.29 5.06 -14.22
N LEU A 85 -30.00 4.26 -15.02
CA LEU A 85 -29.38 3.46 -16.09
C LEU A 85 -29.02 4.30 -17.32
N GLY A 86 -27.93 3.96 -17.99
CA GLY A 86 -27.57 4.53 -19.29
C GLY A 86 -26.54 3.67 -20.02
N TRP A 87 -26.13 4.09 -21.21
CA TRP A 87 -25.21 3.36 -22.08
C TRP A 87 -23.85 4.06 -22.16
N LEU A 88 -22.79 3.26 -22.15
CA LEU A 88 -21.42 3.67 -22.42
C LEU A 88 -20.84 2.83 -23.59
N PRO A 89 -19.92 3.38 -24.39
CA PRO A 89 -19.16 2.59 -25.35
C PRO A 89 -18.37 1.49 -24.62
N ALA A 90 -18.36 0.26 -25.16
CA ALA A 90 -17.63 -0.85 -24.55
C ALA A 90 -16.12 -0.58 -24.43
N GLN A 91 -15.55 0.16 -25.39
CA GLN A 91 -14.15 0.57 -25.37
C GLN A 91 -13.81 1.64 -24.30
N ALA A 92 -14.81 2.31 -23.72
CA ALA A 92 -14.60 3.32 -22.68
C ALA A 92 -14.52 2.70 -21.27
N VAL A 93 -14.74 1.39 -21.15
CA VAL A 93 -14.79 0.67 -19.88
C VAL A 93 -13.94 -0.60 -19.93
N ALA A 94 -13.44 -1.04 -18.77
CA ALA A 94 -12.89 -2.38 -18.59
C ALA A 94 -13.82 -3.21 -17.72
N ASP A 95 -13.93 -4.50 -18.02
CA ASP A 95 -14.59 -5.45 -17.14
C ASP A 95 -13.84 -5.52 -15.80
N TRP A 96 -14.54 -5.33 -14.69
CA TRP A 96 -13.91 -5.23 -13.38
C TRP A 96 -14.80 -5.87 -12.32
N ASN A 97 -14.78 -7.19 -12.30
CA ASN A 97 -15.69 -8.02 -11.50
C ASN A 97 -15.20 -8.27 -10.06
N GLN A 98 -14.07 -7.68 -9.69
CA GLN A 98 -13.41 -7.77 -8.40
C GLN A 98 -12.75 -6.43 -8.11
N ASN A 99 -12.71 -5.99 -6.86
CA ASN A 99 -12.12 -4.71 -6.47
C ASN A 99 -10.58 -4.68 -6.53
N ILE A 100 -9.97 -5.67 -7.17
CA ILE A 100 -8.53 -5.87 -7.18
C ILE A 100 -7.95 -5.16 -8.41
N VAL A 101 -6.89 -4.40 -8.16
CA VAL A 101 -6.07 -3.73 -9.16
C VAL A 101 -4.61 -4.01 -8.88
N ALA A 102 -3.76 -3.90 -9.89
CA ALA A 102 -2.32 -3.81 -9.71
C ALA A 102 -1.86 -2.35 -9.88
N THR A 103 -0.71 -2.02 -9.30
CA THR A 103 0.02 -0.77 -9.53
C THR A 103 1.46 -1.11 -9.83
N LEU A 104 2.10 -0.36 -10.73
CA LEU A 104 3.48 -0.60 -11.14
C LEU A 104 4.45 -0.16 -10.03
N GLU A 105 5.42 -1.03 -9.72
CA GLU A 105 6.52 -0.71 -8.82
C GLU A 105 7.73 -0.25 -9.63
N VAL A 106 8.35 0.84 -9.20
CA VAL A 106 9.60 1.36 -9.78
C VAL A 106 10.58 1.57 -8.64
N THR A 107 11.53 0.65 -8.53
CA THR A 107 12.48 0.60 -7.42
C THR A 107 13.89 0.38 -7.95
N ALA A 108 14.88 0.73 -7.13
CA ALA A 108 16.28 0.51 -7.46
C ALA A 108 16.54 -0.96 -7.80
N GLY A 109 17.17 -1.19 -8.96
CA GLY A 109 17.50 -2.52 -9.42
C GLY A 109 16.30 -3.33 -9.92
N LEU A 110 15.11 -2.76 -10.09
CA LEU A 110 13.99 -3.40 -10.79
C LEU A 110 13.92 -2.87 -12.23
N GLU A 111 13.80 -3.78 -13.19
CA GLU A 111 13.69 -3.43 -14.61
C GLU A 111 12.25 -3.02 -14.98
N ARG A 112 12.08 -2.25 -16.06
CA ARG A 112 10.75 -1.81 -16.53
C ARG A 112 9.85 -3.02 -16.82
N THR A 113 8.62 -2.97 -16.34
CA THR A 113 7.60 -4.00 -16.57
C THR A 113 7.29 -4.15 -18.06
N LEU A 114 7.25 -5.39 -18.55
CA LEU A 114 6.85 -5.74 -19.91
C LEU A 114 5.32 -5.88 -19.99
N PHE A 115 4.69 -5.23 -20.97
CA PHE A 115 3.29 -5.45 -21.31
C PHE A 115 3.23 -6.31 -22.57
N PHE A 116 2.93 -7.59 -22.40
CA PHE A 116 2.80 -8.57 -23.47
C PHE A 116 1.46 -8.43 -24.19
N SER A 117 1.41 -8.77 -25.48
CA SER A 117 0.19 -8.78 -26.28
C SER A 117 -0.89 -9.71 -25.73
N ASP A 118 -0.47 -10.86 -25.22
CA ASP A 118 -1.33 -11.95 -24.76
C ASP A 118 -0.57 -12.89 -23.81
N PHE A 119 -1.25 -13.94 -23.35
CA PHE A 119 -0.68 -14.94 -22.44
C PHE A 119 0.41 -15.77 -23.12
N ASP A 120 0.23 -16.16 -24.39
CA ASP A 120 1.17 -17.01 -25.11
C ASP A 120 2.54 -16.31 -25.22
N ALA A 121 2.55 -15.01 -25.56
CA ALA A 121 3.77 -14.21 -25.64
C ALA A 121 4.52 -14.13 -24.29
N ALA A 122 3.79 -14.12 -23.17
CA ALA A 122 4.36 -14.12 -21.82
C ALA A 122 4.84 -15.52 -21.39
N TYR A 123 4.08 -16.58 -21.68
CA TYR A 123 4.46 -17.97 -21.40
C TYR A 123 5.78 -18.34 -22.08
N GLU A 124 5.97 -17.94 -23.34
CA GLU A 124 7.22 -18.19 -24.06
C GLU A 124 8.46 -17.65 -23.30
N VAL A 125 8.32 -16.57 -22.52
CA VAL A 125 9.42 -16.03 -21.71
C VAL A 125 9.54 -16.77 -20.38
N VAL A 126 8.42 -17.08 -19.73
CA VAL A 126 8.40 -17.82 -18.46
C VAL A 126 9.02 -19.22 -18.61
N GLU A 127 8.73 -19.89 -19.73
CA GLU A 127 9.18 -21.25 -20.06
C GLU A 127 10.55 -21.30 -20.75
N ALA A 128 11.20 -20.15 -20.96
CA ALA A 128 12.54 -20.11 -21.55
C ALA A 128 13.60 -20.71 -20.60
N GLU A 129 14.69 -21.22 -21.18
CA GLU A 129 15.86 -21.71 -20.41
C GLU A 129 16.50 -20.57 -19.59
N ASP A 130 16.44 -19.34 -20.11
CA ASP A 130 16.91 -18.13 -19.42
C ASP A 130 15.87 -17.00 -19.57
N PRO A 131 14.80 -17.01 -18.75
CA PRO A 131 13.73 -16.01 -18.80
C PRO A 131 14.26 -14.57 -18.61
N GLY A 132 15.30 -14.41 -17.79
CA GLY A 132 15.91 -13.12 -17.52
C GLY A 132 16.58 -12.51 -18.75
N ARG A 133 17.33 -13.32 -19.51
CA ARG A 133 17.95 -12.90 -20.77
C ARG A 133 16.92 -12.58 -21.84
N ASP A 134 15.90 -13.42 -22.00
CA ASP A 134 14.87 -13.23 -23.02
C ASP A 134 14.02 -12.00 -22.72
N ALA A 135 13.64 -11.80 -21.46
CA ALA A 135 12.98 -10.56 -21.01
C ALA A 135 13.86 -9.32 -21.24
N ALA A 136 15.18 -9.41 -21.03
CA ALA A 136 16.09 -8.29 -21.29
C ALA A 136 16.18 -7.95 -22.79
N ALA A 137 16.18 -8.96 -23.68
CA ALA A 137 16.15 -8.75 -25.12
C ALA A 137 14.85 -8.08 -25.56
N LEU A 138 13.71 -8.55 -25.04
CA LEU A 138 12.39 -7.96 -25.32
C LEU A 138 12.27 -6.52 -24.80
N ARG A 139 12.84 -6.21 -23.63
CA ARG A 139 12.91 -4.82 -23.14
C ARG A 139 13.72 -3.95 -24.09
N ALA A 140 14.89 -4.39 -24.54
CA ALA A 140 15.72 -3.62 -25.47
C ALA A 140 15.02 -3.39 -26.82
N GLU A 141 14.30 -4.39 -27.33
CA GLU A 141 13.45 -4.24 -28.52
C GLU A 141 12.35 -3.20 -28.30
N ALA A 142 11.61 -3.31 -27.20
CA ALA A 142 10.52 -2.40 -26.88
C ALA A 142 10.99 -0.96 -26.61
N GLU A 143 12.18 -0.77 -26.05
CA GLU A 143 12.80 0.56 -25.90
C GLU A 143 13.17 1.18 -27.26
N ALA A 144 13.64 0.37 -28.21
CA ALA A 144 13.87 0.83 -29.58
C ALA A 144 12.57 1.12 -30.33
N ALA A 145 11.51 0.34 -30.06
CA ALA A 145 10.16 0.56 -30.57
C ALA A 145 9.57 1.89 -30.06
N GLU A 146 9.67 2.20 -28.77
CA GLU A 146 9.24 3.48 -28.19
C GLU A 146 9.91 4.69 -28.89
N GLN A 147 11.19 4.55 -29.26
CA GLN A 147 11.94 5.63 -29.93
C GLN A 147 11.59 5.78 -31.42
N SER A 148 11.29 4.67 -32.09
CA SER A 148 11.06 4.64 -33.55
C SER A 148 9.57 4.73 -33.93
N GLY A 149 8.66 4.46 -32.99
CA GLY A 149 7.22 4.34 -33.23
C GLY A 149 6.81 3.07 -33.98
N ALA A 150 7.73 2.13 -34.19
CA ALA A 150 7.43 0.84 -34.81
C ALA A 150 6.78 -0.10 -33.78
N PRO A 151 5.63 -0.72 -34.07
CA PRO A 151 5.00 -1.66 -33.14
C PRO A 151 5.86 -2.94 -33.00
N SER A 152 5.99 -3.46 -31.79
CA SER A 152 6.46 -4.82 -31.54
C SER A 152 5.25 -5.76 -31.51
N ASP A 153 5.38 -6.94 -32.13
CA ASP A 153 4.30 -7.92 -32.20
C ASP A 153 4.06 -8.61 -30.84
N ARG A 154 5.06 -8.63 -29.95
CA ARG A 154 5.02 -9.34 -28.65
C ARG A 154 4.85 -8.40 -27.47
N ILE A 155 5.44 -7.20 -27.54
CA ILE A 155 5.41 -6.22 -26.45
C ILE A 155 4.62 -4.99 -26.90
N VAL A 156 3.44 -4.79 -26.31
CA VAL A 156 2.58 -3.66 -26.67
C VAL A 156 2.99 -2.37 -25.96
N ALA A 157 3.69 -2.47 -24.83
CA ALA A 157 4.24 -1.32 -24.11
C ALA A 157 5.30 -1.71 -23.07
N LEU A 158 5.97 -0.70 -22.53
CA LEU A 158 6.80 -0.79 -21.34
C LEU A 158 6.20 0.03 -20.21
N GLY A 159 6.38 -0.45 -18.98
CA GLY A 159 6.11 0.33 -17.77
C GLY A 159 6.93 1.62 -17.72
N PRO A 160 6.62 2.57 -16.83
CA PRO A 160 7.31 3.85 -16.77
C PRO A 160 8.78 3.68 -16.35
N ARG A 161 9.62 4.68 -16.66
CA ARG A 161 11.02 4.72 -16.22
C ARG A 161 11.11 5.22 -14.77
N GLU A 162 10.30 6.20 -14.44
CA GLU A 162 10.19 6.81 -13.12
C GLU A 162 8.91 6.35 -12.39
N ALA A 163 8.86 6.50 -11.06
CA ALA A 163 7.70 6.02 -10.31
C ALA A 163 6.48 6.94 -10.47
N ILE A 164 5.29 6.35 -10.58
CA ILE A 164 4.04 7.10 -10.65
C ILE A 164 3.61 7.52 -9.24
N ASP A 165 3.39 8.83 -9.04
CA ASP A 165 2.80 9.34 -7.80
C ASP A 165 1.28 9.11 -7.80
N GLN A 166 0.86 8.07 -7.08
CA GLN A 166 -0.53 7.62 -6.98
C GLN A 166 -1.46 8.64 -6.29
N ARG A 167 -0.92 9.68 -5.62
CA ARG A 167 -1.71 10.77 -4.99
C ARG A 167 -1.95 11.94 -5.94
N GLN A 168 -1.10 12.10 -6.95
CA GLN A 168 -1.27 13.15 -7.96
C GLN A 168 -1.96 12.61 -9.22
N ARG A 169 -1.59 11.38 -9.61
CA ARG A 169 -2.09 10.72 -10.80
C ARG A 169 -2.33 9.25 -10.47
N LEU A 170 -3.49 8.95 -9.91
CA LEU A 170 -3.86 7.57 -9.63
C LEU A 170 -3.92 6.77 -10.93
N HIS A 171 -3.00 5.82 -11.05
CA HIS A 171 -2.91 4.86 -12.14
C HIS A 171 -3.03 3.47 -11.56
N VAL A 172 -4.04 2.75 -12.02
CA VAL A 172 -4.30 1.39 -11.60
C VAL A 172 -4.47 0.48 -12.80
N LEU A 173 -4.18 -0.78 -12.58
CA LEU A 173 -4.28 -1.85 -13.56
C LEU A 173 -5.37 -2.82 -13.12
N PRO A 174 -6.65 -2.59 -13.46
CA PRO A 174 -7.71 -3.57 -13.26
C PRO A 174 -7.29 -4.95 -13.76
N ILE A 175 -7.35 -5.96 -12.87
CA ILE A 175 -7.02 -7.33 -13.22
C ILE A 175 -8.27 -7.99 -13.80
N LEU A 176 -8.24 -8.24 -15.10
CA LEU A 176 -9.35 -8.80 -15.89
C LEU A 176 -9.41 -10.33 -15.75
N SER A 177 -8.24 -10.97 -15.83
CA SER A 177 -8.04 -12.40 -15.59
C SER A 177 -6.60 -12.65 -15.16
N ALA A 178 -6.34 -13.83 -14.59
CA ALA A 178 -5.00 -14.24 -14.19
C ALA A 178 -4.79 -15.73 -14.47
N GLU A 179 -3.56 -16.10 -14.79
CA GLU A 179 -3.12 -17.48 -14.93
C GLU A 179 -1.82 -17.67 -14.12
N GLU A 180 -1.74 -18.77 -13.38
CA GLU A 180 -0.53 -19.14 -12.65
C GLU A 180 0.38 -19.96 -13.57
N ALA A 181 1.65 -19.57 -13.63
CA ALA A 181 2.70 -20.26 -14.35
C ALA A 181 3.87 -20.57 -13.41
N LEU A 182 4.79 -21.41 -13.88
CA LEU A 182 5.96 -21.85 -13.13
C LEU A 182 7.21 -21.62 -13.97
N PHE A 183 8.18 -20.87 -13.45
CA PHE A 183 9.51 -20.81 -14.05
C PHE A 183 10.19 -22.18 -13.97
N GLU A 184 11.15 -22.47 -14.85
CA GLU A 184 11.97 -23.70 -14.75
C GLU A 184 12.67 -23.83 -13.38
N SER A 185 12.97 -22.71 -12.72
CA SER A 185 13.55 -22.66 -11.37
C SER A 185 12.62 -23.19 -10.26
N GLY A 186 11.34 -23.43 -10.56
CA GLY A 186 10.31 -23.83 -9.61
C GLY A 186 9.65 -22.67 -8.86
N ALA A 187 9.97 -21.41 -9.21
CA ALA A 187 9.28 -20.25 -8.68
C ALA A 187 7.94 -20.03 -9.41
N PHE A 188 6.88 -19.78 -8.66
CA PHE A 188 5.57 -19.42 -9.21
C PHE A 188 5.52 -17.96 -9.66
N VAL A 189 4.77 -17.70 -10.74
CA VAL A 189 4.47 -16.37 -11.26
C VAL A 189 3.02 -16.31 -11.71
N ASN A 190 2.35 -15.20 -11.43
CA ASN A 190 1.03 -14.93 -11.99
C ASN A 190 1.19 -14.04 -13.22
N LEU A 191 0.66 -14.52 -14.34
CA LEU A 191 0.43 -13.72 -15.53
C LEU A 191 -0.94 -13.05 -15.39
N LEU A 192 -0.96 -11.72 -15.44
CA LEU A 192 -2.14 -10.91 -15.19
C LEU A 192 -2.56 -10.24 -16.49
N LYS A 193 -3.75 -10.57 -16.99
CA LYS A 193 -4.39 -9.77 -18.04
C LYS A 193 -4.95 -8.51 -17.39
N VAL A 194 -4.45 -7.36 -17.82
CA VAL A 194 -4.77 -6.05 -17.24
C VAL A 194 -5.26 -5.08 -18.30
N ALA A 195 -6.03 -4.09 -17.85
CA ALA A 195 -6.28 -2.85 -18.58
C ALA A 195 -5.61 -1.69 -17.85
N VAL A 196 -5.32 -0.59 -18.55
CA VAL A 196 -4.84 0.64 -17.89
C VAL A 196 -6.00 1.59 -17.64
N ALA A 197 -6.19 1.98 -16.38
CA ALA A 197 -7.17 3.00 -15.99
C ALA A 197 -6.46 4.10 -15.19
N ARG A 198 -6.64 5.35 -15.63
CA ARG A 198 -5.99 6.53 -15.06
C ARG A 198 -7.05 7.52 -14.60
N ALA A 199 -6.95 7.98 -13.37
CA ALA A 199 -7.78 9.07 -12.90
C ALA A 199 -7.56 10.31 -13.77
N GLN A 200 -8.61 11.12 -13.92
CA GLN A 200 -8.40 12.46 -14.43
C GLN A 200 -7.59 13.25 -13.42
N ALA A 201 -6.48 13.85 -13.86
CA ALA A 201 -5.64 14.66 -12.99
C ALA A 201 -6.52 15.74 -12.32
N PRO A 202 -6.44 15.92 -10.99
CA PRO A 202 -7.16 16.99 -10.33
C PRO A 202 -6.86 18.33 -11.00
N SER A 203 -7.80 19.28 -11.01
CA SER A 203 -7.61 20.61 -11.62
C SER A 203 -6.42 21.39 -11.04
N GLU A 204 -5.87 20.94 -9.91
CA GLU A 204 -4.66 21.46 -9.23
C GLU A 204 -3.51 20.44 -9.23
N ALA A 205 -3.41 19.56 -10.24
CA ALA A 205 -2.24 18.70 -10.37
C ALA A 205 -0.97 19.57 -10.36
N ALA A 206 -0.09 19.31 -9.40
CA ALA A 206 1.07 20.14 -9.14
C ALA A 206 1.87 20.32 -10.44
N GLN A 207 2.16 21.58 -10.79
CA GLN A 207 3.07 21.88 -11.89
C GLN A 207 4.43 21.25 -11.59
N PRO A 208 5.21 20.83 -12.61
CA PRO A 208 6.58 20.37 -12.45
C PRO A 208 7.34 21.30 -11.50
N ILE A 209 7.68 20.79 -10.32
CA ILE A 209 8.33 21.58 -9.29
C ILE A 209 9.81 21.64 -9.67
N GLY A 210 10.21 22.58 -10.54
CA GLY A 210 11.63 22.79 -10.92
C GLY A 210 12.59 23.17 -9.78
N GLN A 211 12.22 22.89 -8.52
CA GLN A 211 13.04 22.98 -7.34
C GLN A 211 13.92 21.74 -7.18
N PRO A 212 15.12 21.89 -6.60
CA PRO A 212 15.97 20.75 -6.31
C PRO A 212 15.32 19.82 -5.29
N MET A 213 15.59 18.51 -5.42
CA MET A 213 15.22 17.49 -4.45
C MET A 213 15.71 17.88 -3.05
N ARG A 214 14.83 17.76 -2.04
CA ARG A 214 15.16 18.01 -0.62
C ARG A 214 15.03 16.74 0.20
N ALA A 215 15.97 16.53 1.12
CA ALA A 215 16.01 15.39 2.04
C ALA A 215 15.80 15.83 3.49
N GLY A 216 14.85 15.18 4.15
CA GLY A 216 14.62 15.25 5.59
C GLY A 216 14.99 13.90 6.21
N ILE A 217 15.94 13.92 7.15
CA ILE A 217 16.42 12.72 7.85
C ILE A 217 16.22 12.91 9.34
N VAL A 218 15.40 12.07 9.95
CA VAL A 218 15.06 12.19 11.37
C VAL A 218 15.67 11.04 12.14
N PHE A 219 16.56 11.37 13.08
CA PHE A 219 17.08 10.42 14.04
C PHE A 219 16.09 10.25 15.19
N VAL A 220 15.63 9.02 15.40
CA VAL A 220 14.77 8.62 16.50
C VAL A 220 15.67 7.86 17.49
N VAL A 221 16.07 8.53 18.55
CA VAL A 221 17.14 8.07 19.44
C VAL A 221 16.56 7.64 20.78
N ASP A 222 16.93 6.43 21.19
CA ASP A 222 16.71 5.97 22.56
C ASP A 222 17.46 6.88 23.55
N THR A 223 16.73 7.38 24.54
CA THR A 223 17.26 8.27 25.58
C THR A 223 17.19 7.66 26.97
N THR A 224 17.29 6.34 27.09
CA THR A 224 17.32 5.64 28.37
C THR A 224 18.73 5.55 28.95
N HIS A 225 18.82 5.03 30.19
CA HIS A 225 20.02 5.16 31.04
C HIS A 225 21.31 4.56 30.43
N SER A 226 21.26 3.68 29.42
CA SER A 226 22.47 3.18 28.75
C SER A 226 22.95 4.04 27.59
N MET A 227 22.22 5.11 27.22
CA MET A 227 22.34 5.73 25.91
C MET A 227 23.27 6.94 25.80
N ALA A 228 23.77 7.51 26.91
CA ALA A 228 24.65 8.69 26.87
C ALA A 228 25.86 8.59 25.90
N PRO A 229 26.59 7.46 25.79
CA PRO A 229 27.69 7.33 24.84
C PRO A 229 27.23 7.46 23.38
N TYR A 230 26.05 6.94 23.04
CA TYR A 230 25.54 6.96 21.67
C TYR A 230 24.89 8.30 21.33
N ILE A 231 24.26 8.99 22.28
CA ILE A 231 23.81 10.39 22.09
C ILE A 231 25.02 11.26 21.73
N SER A 232 26.14 11.08 22.42
CA SER A 232 27.39 11.79 22.13
C SER A 232 27.95 11.41 20.74
N ALA A 233 27.95 10.12 20.40
CA ALA A 233 28.40 9.65 19.08
C ALA A 233 27.52 10.18 17.93
N THR A 234 26.20 10.25 18.09
CA THR A 234 25.27 10.84 17.10
C THR A 234 25.62 12.31 16.85
N ARG A 235 25.85 13.07 17.92
CA ARG A 235 26.26 14.48 17.83
C ARG A 235 27.57 14.63 17.06
N ASP A 236 28.55 13.78 17.35
CA ASP A 236 29.88 13.90 16.78
C ASP A 236 29.90 13.45 15.30
N ALA A 237 29.21 12.36 14.96
CA ALA A 237 29.01 11.92 13.58
C ALA A 237 28.29 12.98 12.73
N LEU A 238 27.19 13.55 13.23
CA LEU A 238 26.44 14.56 12.46
C LEU A 238 27.20 15.86 12.30
N ARG A 239 28.06 16.25 13.25
CA ARG A 239 28.95 17.41 13.07
C ARG A 239 29.84 17.26 11.83
N GLU A 240 30.39 16.07 11.60
CA GLU A 240 31.18 15.77 10.40
C GLU A 240 30.31 15.79 9.14
N VAL A 241 29.14 15.15 9.17
CA VAL A 241 28.21 15.10 8.04
C VAL A 241 27.74 16.49 7.62
N TYR A 242 27.44 17.40 8.55
CA TYR A 242 27.14 18.80 8.20
C TYR A 242 28.29 19.50 7.48
N GLY A 243 29.54 19.19 7.85
CA GLY A 243 30.73 19.68 7.15
C GLY A 243 30.79 19.17 5.70
N GLU A 244 30.49 17.90 5.48
CA GLU A 244 30.41 17.28 4.15
C GLU A 244 29.25 17.86 3.31
N VAL A 245 28.06 18.02 3.90
CA VAL A 245 26.89 18.65 3.27
C VAL A 245 27.24 20.07 2.81
N ALA A 246 27.91 20.86 3.66
CA ALA A 246 28.33 22.21 3.32
C ALA A 246 29.39 22.21 2.21
N ALA A 247 30.37 21.31 2.27
CA ALA A 247 31.40 21.17 1.24
C ALA A 247 30.81 20.76 -0.13
N ALA A 248 29.74 19.98 -0.13
CA ALA A 248 29.00 19.57 -1.33
C ALA A 248 28.00 20.63 -1.83
N GLY A 249 27.82 21.75 -1.13
CA GLY A 249 26.85 22.80 -1.49
C GLY A 249 25.38 22.36 -1.32
N LEU A 250 25.12 21.42 -0.41
CA LEU A 250 23.81 20.83 -0.18
C LEU A 250 23.07 21.38 1.05
N SER A 251 23.57 22.46 1.68
CA SER A 251 23.02 22.99 2.94
C SER A 251 21.55 23.39 2.89
N ASP A 252 21.02 23.78 1.73
CA ASP A 252 19.60 24.10 1.55
C ASP A 252 18.75 22.88 1.14
N ARG A 253 19.38 21.73 0.92
CA ARG A 253 18.75 20.51 0.40
C ARG A 253 18.69 19.38 1.43
N VAL A 254 19.48 19.41 2.49
CA VAL A 254 19.51 18.36 3.51
C VAL A 254 19.20 18.96 4.88
N SER A 255 18.18 18.42 5.53
CA SER A 255 17.76 18.78 6.88
C SER A 255 17.78 17.56 7.78
N PHE A 256 18.19 17.75 9.03
CA PHE A 256 18.17 16.71 10.04
C PHE A 256 17.17 17.01 11.14
N GLY A 257 16.41 16.03 11.59
CA GLY A 257 15.56 16.11 12.76
C GLY A 257 16.05 15.17 13.86
N LEU A 258 15.61 15.44 15.08
CA LEU A 258 15.96 14.64 16.24
C LEU A 258 14.74 14.47 17.16
N VAL A 259 14.34 13.22 17.33
CA VAL A 259 13.31 12.79 18.28
C VAL A 259 13.98 11.87 19.29
N GLY A 260 13.75 12.13 20.57
CA GLY A 260 14.14 11.19 21.63
C GLY A 260 12.92 10.46 22.15
N TYR A 261 13.08 9.18 22.45
CA TYR A 261 12.04 8.38 23.10
C TYR A 261 12.59 7.63 24.32
N ARG A 262 11.66 7.15 25.15
CA ARG A 262 11.89 6.31 26.32
C ARG A 262 10.77 5.26 26.38
N ASP A 263 10.79 4.45 27.42
CA ASP A 263 9.72 3.49 27.70
C ASP A 263 8.40 4.17 28.16
N SER A 264 7.32 3.40 28.18
CA SER A 264 5.96 3.82 28.48
C SER A 264 5.79 4.45 29.86
N LEU A 265 5.20 5.64 29.91
CA LEU A 265 4.85 6.33 31.16
C LEU A 265 3.77 5.58 31.97
N LYS A 266 2.99 4.69 31.33
CA LYS A 266 2.05 3.79 32.01
C LYS A 266 2.79 2.77 32.88
N GLY A 267 3.96 2.31 32.41
CA GLY A 267 4.80 1.35 33.12
C GLY A 267 5.73 2.02 34.13
N GLN A 268 6.24 3.21 33.80
CA GLN A 268 7.14 3.98 34.66
C GLN A 268 6.88 5.50 34.49
N PRO A 269 6.06 6.11 35.36
CA PRO A 269 5.77 7.55 35.29
C PRO A 269 6.98 8.47 35.49
N ALA A 270 8.07 7.97 36.08
CA ALA A 270 9.30 8.73 36.35
C ALA A 270 10.22 8.90 35.12
N LEU A 271 9.80 8.44 33.92
CA LEU A 271 10.58 8.58 32.69
C LEU A 271 10.42 9.94 31.99
N ASP A 272 9.76 10.92 32.61
CA ASP A 272 9.49 12.29 32.12
C ASP A 272 8.63 12.40 30.84
N TYR A 273 9.00 11.72 29.75
CA TYR A 273 8.30 11.71 28.46
C TYR A 273 8.41 10.34 27.79
N ALA A 274 7.40 9.96 26.98
CA ALA A 274 7.45 8.77 26.14
C ALA A 274 8.19 9.06 24.82
N ALA A 275 7.84 10.16 24.13
CA ALA A 275 8.54 10.67 22.96
C ALA A 275 8.56 12.21 22.98
N ARG A 276 9.61 12.81 22.43
CA ARG A 276 9.80 14.27 22.39
C ARG A 276 10.68 14.68 21.22
N THR A 277 10.24 15.71 20.50
CA THR A 277 11.05 16.39 19.48
C THR A 277 12.07 17.31 20.15
N PHE A 278 13.34 17.15 19.81
CA PHE A 278 14.44 18.01 20.26
C PHE A 278 14.96 18.93 19.15
N VAL A 279 14.86 18.48 17.89
CA VAL A 279 15.21 19.26 16.70
C VAL A 279 14.16 18.96 15.63
N THR A 280 13.45 19.99 15.19
CA THR A 280 12.58 19.92 14.02
C THR A 280 13.40 19.94 12.72
N LEU A 281 12.80 19.50 11.60
CA LEU A 281 13.48 19.57 10.30
C LEU A 281 13.83 21.00 9.87
N GLU A 282 13.12 22.02 10.34
CA GLU A 282 13.46 23.42 10.07
C GLU A 282 14.66 23.88 10.92
N GLU A 283 14.68 23.56 12.22
CA GLU A 283 15.80 23.91 13.11
C GLU A 283 17.11 23.22 12.70
N GLY A 284 17.02 21.95 12.29
CA GLY A 284 18.18 21.16 11.87
C GLY A 284 18.58 21.35 10.42
N ARG A 285 18.14 22.42 9.75
CA ARG A 285 18.78 22.92 8.52
C ARG A 285 20.22 23.37 8.74
N THR A 286 20.55 23.74 9.98
CA THR A 286 21.88 24.22 10.35
C THR A 286 22.51 23.31 11.40
N ALA A 287 23.83 23.16 11.33
CA ALA A 287 24.59 22.45 12.36
C ALA A 287 24.40 23.09 13.74
N GLU A 288 24.31 24.42 13.82
CA GLU A 288 24.11 25.14 15.08
C GLU A 288 22.76 24.79 15.72
N GLY A 289 21.67 24.83 14.96
CA GLY A 289 20.34 24.48 15.45
C GLY A 289 20.27 23.03 15.93
N PHE A 290 20.81 22.10 15.14
CA PHE A 290 20.86 20.69 15.53
C PHE A 290 21.70 20.46 16.79
N LEU A 291 22.91 21.04 16.86
CA LEU A 291 23.80 20.90 18.00
C LEU A 291 23.22 21.51 19.28
N ALA A 292 22.45 22.61 19.16
CA ALA A 292 21.74 23.20 20.28
C ALA A 292 20.61 22.31 20.81
N GLY A 293 19.88 21.60 19.93
CA GLY A 293 18.83 20.67 20.34
C GLY A 293 19.38 19.39 20.95
N ILE A 294 20.38 18.75 20.32
CA ILE A 294 20.97 17.52 20.87
C ILE A 294 21.70 17.76 22.20
N ALA A 295 22.21 18.97 22.46
CA ALA A 295 22.79 19.32 23.76
C ALA A 295 21.75 19.32 24.91
N GLN A 296 20.46 19.43 24.59
CA GLN A 296 19.36 19.32 25.56
C GLN A 296 18.93 17.87 25.77
N MET A 297 19.36 16.95 24.90
CA MET A 297 19.07 15.53 25.02
C MET A 297 19.92 14.91 26.12
N SER A 298 19.24 14.34 27.12
CA SER A 298 19.86 13.67 28.27
C SER A 298 19.20 12.31 28.49
N GLU A 299 20.02 11.37 28.96
CA GLU A 299 19.54 10.04 29.32
C GLU A 299 18.55 10.09 30.48
N ALA A 300 17.65 9.11 30.54
CA ALA A 300 16.71 8.95 31.63
C ALA A 300 17.45 8.69 32.95
N THR A 301 17.01 9.38 34.00
CA THR A 301 17.53 9.15 35.36
C THR A 301 16.87 7.93 36.03
N ALA A 302 15.69 7.54 35.57
CA ALA A 302 14.95 6.36 36.00
C ALA A 302 15.15 5.20 35.03
N SER A 303 15.06 3.96 35.55
CA SER A 303 15.06 2.75 34.72
C SER A 303 13.65 2.40 34.23
N SER A 304 13.59 1.96 32.97
CA SER A 304 12.42 1.32 32.34
C SER A 304 11.95 0.10 33.14
N ARG A 305 10.68 -0.31 32.96
CA ARG A 305 10.11 -1.43 33.74
C ARG A 305 10.83 -2.76 33.45
N ASN A 306 11.24 -2.95 32.21
CA ASN A 306 12.05 -4.08 31.75
C ASN A 306 13.00 -3.58 30.66
N PHE A 307 13.79 -4.50 30.09
CA PHE A 307 14.77 -4.14 29.06
C PHE A 307 14.13 -3.69 27.74
N ARG A 308 12.86 -4.04 27.47
CA ARG A 308 12.17 -3.62 26.25
C ARG A 308 11.68 -2.19 26.40
N GLU A 309 11.67 -1.47 25.29
CA GLU A 309 11.31 -0.05 25.28
C GLU A 309 10.39 0.29 24.12
N ASP A 310 9.74 1.45 24.22
CA ASP A 310 8.66 1.82 23.32
C ASP A 310 9.15 2.62 22.10
N SER A 311 10.10 2.02 21.37
CA SER A 311 10.70 2.64 20.17
C SER A 311 9.68 2.94 19.06
N TYR A 312 8.59 2.18 18.98
CA TYR A 312 7.52 2.43 18.02
C TYR A 312 6.78 3.73 18.31
N THR A 313 6.58 4.10 19.57
CA THR A 313 6.06 5.42 19.95
C THR A 313 7.00 6.55 19.53
N GLY A 314 8.32 6.33 19.61
CA GLY A 314 9.30 7.28 19.09
C GLY A 314 9.17 7.52 17.58
N ILE A 315 8.98 6.44 16.82
CA ILE A 315 8.78 6.51 15.36
C ILE A 315 7.43 7.15 15.02
N ASP A 316 6.34 6.71 15.64
CA ASP A 316 4.99 7.27 15.42
C ASP A 316 4.97 8.78 15.72
N HIS A 317 5.64 9.21 16.80
CA HIS A 317 5.82 10.63 17.12
C HIS A 317 6.59 11.37 16.03
N ALA A 318 7.66 10.80 15.48
CA ALA A 318 8.41 11.42 14.39
C ALA A 318 7.59 11.54 13.10
N VAL A 319 6.73 10.57 12.80
CA VAL A 319 5.82 10.59 11.65
C VAL A 319 4.73 11.64 11.83
N THR A 320 4.12 11.72 13.01
CA THR A 320 2.89 12.50 13.24
C THR A 320 3.12 13.93 13.72
N SER A 321 4.25 14.21 14.39
CA SER A 321 4.51 15.52 15.00
C SER A 321 5.40 16.45 14.19
N LEU A 322 6.18 15.91 13.25
CA LEU A 322 7.11 16.69 12.44
C LEU A 322 6.43 17.14 11.14
N ASP A 323 6.80 18.33 10.68
CA ASP A 323 6.41 18.82 9.36
C ASP A 323 7.37 18.28 8.30
N TRP A 324 6.90 17.29 7.54
CA TRP A 324 7.61 16.67 6.42
C TRP A 324 7.31 17.34 5.07
N SER A 325 6.53 18.42 5.06
CA SER A 325 6.17 19.13 3.83
C SER A 325 7.40 19.72 3.14
N GLY A 326 7.40 19.65 1.81
CA GLY A 326 8.52 20.14 0.99
C GLY A 326 9.80 19.31 1.06
N TYR A 327 9.77 18.12 1.71
CA TYR A 327 10.83 17.11 1.61
C TYR A 327 10.40 15.98 0.69
N ASP A 328 11.29 15.61 -0.23
CA ASP A 328 11.11 14.56 -1.23
C ASP A 328 11.69 13.22 -0.80
N VAL A 329 12.81 13.28 -0.08
CA VAL A 329 13.46 12.14 0.56
C VAL A 329 13.10 12.22 2.04
N ARG A 330 12.33 11.25 2.54
CA ARG A 330 11.87 11.19 3.93
C ARG A 330 12.42 9.92 4.57
N PHE A 331 13.36 10.08 5.49
CA PHE A 331 14.07 8.96 6.09
C PHE A 331 14.05 9.04 7.61
N LEU A 332 13.69 7.93 8.26
CA LEU A 332 13.75 7.75 9.70
C LEU A 332 14.92 6.83 10.04
N VAL A 333 15.70 7.20 11.05
CA VAL A 333 16.82 6.38 11.54
C VAL A 333 16.60 6.12 13.03
N LEU A 334 16.12 4.93 13.37
CA LEU A 334 15.98 4.48 14.75
C LEU A 334 17.35 4.05 15.31
N VAL A 335 17.68 4.49 16.52
CA VAL A 335 18.89 4.11 17.24
C VAL A 335 18.48 3.59 18.62
N THR A 336 18.75 2.31 18.90
CA THR A 336 18.24 1.61 20.09
C THR A 336 19.16 0.48 20.53
N ASP A 337 19.28 0.24 21.83
CA ASP A 337 19.92 -0.97 22.39
C ASP A 337 18.93 -2.03 22.87
N ALA A 338 17.64 -1.75 22.74
CA ALA A 338 16.53 -2.57 23.22
C ALA A 338 15.55 -2.90 22.09
N GLY A 339 14.87 -4.05 22.22
CA GLY A 339 13.76 -4.43 21.36
C GLY A 339 12.48 -3.64 21.63
N PRO A 340 11.58 -3.56 20.63
CA PRO A 340 10.38 -2.73 20.69
C PRO A 340 9.28 -3.36 21.55
N ARG A 341 8.27 -2.56 21.87
CA ARG A 341 6.94 -3.02 22.34
C ARG A 341 6.00 -3.19 21.14
N GLU A 342 5.52 -4.41 20.95
CA GLU A 342 4.58 -4.77 19.89
C GLU A 342 3.13 -4.41 20.27
N ALA A 343 2.21 -4.46 19.29
CA ALA A 343 0.79 -4.13 19.45
C ALA A 343 0.11 -4.74 20.69
N THR A 344 0.50 -5.96 21.08
CA THR A 344 -0.13 -6.73 22.15
C THR A 344 0.49 -6.50 23.53
N ASP A 345 1.54 -5.69 23.64
CA ASP A 345 2.15 -5.33 24.93
C ASP A 345 1.30 -4.20 25.56
N ASP A 346 0.81 -4.39 26.79
CA ASP A 346 0.00 -3.41 27.53
C ASP A 346 0.68 -2.04 27.69
N LEU A 347 2.00 -1.98 27.48
CA LEU A 347 2.81 -0.78 27.57
C LEU A 347 3.12 -0.17 26.20
N SER A 348 2.69 -0.77 25.09
CA SER A 348 2.80 -0.14 23.76
C SER A 348 2.00 1.16 23.72
N GLY A 349 2.63 2.25 23.29
CA GLY A 349 1.97 3.54 23.09
C GLY A 349 1.25 3.64 21.75
N THR A 350 1.63 2.84 20.76
CA THR A 350 1.03 2.86 19.41
C THR A 350 -0.07 1.83 19.22
N GLY A 351 0.01 0.68 19.90
CA GLY A 351 -0.87 -0.46 19.61
C GLY A 351 -0.62 -1.09 18.23
N LEU A 352 0.53 -0.81 17.61
CA LEU A 352 0.88 -1.27 16.27
C LEU A 352 2.03 -2.29 16.27
N SER A 353 2.00 -3.19 15.30
CA SER A 353 3.13 -4.08 14.98
C SER A 353 4.23 -3.34 14.22
N GLY A 354 5.42 -3.95 14.14
CA GLY A 354 6.50 -3.45 13.28
C GLY A 354 6.07 -3.34 11.82
N GLN A 355 5.33 -4.33 11.31
CA GLN A 355 4.81 -4.32 9.94
C GLN A 355 3.78 -3.20 9.71
N ALA A 356 2.87 -2.96 10.66
CA ALA A 356 1.89 -1.89 10.50
C ALA A 356 2.53 -0.50 10.52
N LEU A 357 3.50 -0.30 11.42
CA LEU A 357 4.23 0.95 11.49
C LEU A 357 5.08 1.18 10.24
N ASN A 358 5.68 0.12 9.69
CA ASN A 358 6.33 0.15 8.38
C ASN A 358 5.35 0.63 7.29
N ARG A 359 4.15 0.05 7.21
CA ARG A 359 3.12 0.43 6.23
C ARG A 359 2.71 1.89 6.38
N LEU A 360 2.56 2.41 7.60
CA LEU A 360 2.27 3.84 7.81
C LEU A 360 3.41 4.73 7.31
N VAL A 361 4.66 4.39 7.59
CA VAL A 361 5.78 5.18 7.07
C VAL A 361 5.87 5.10 5.54
N HIS A 362 5.64 3.93 4.96
CA HIS A 362 5.75 3.76 3.52
C HIS A 362 4.57 4.40 2.77
N GLU A 363 3.35 4.05 3.13
CA GLU A 363 2.15 4.46 2.38
C GLU A 363 1.68 5.88 2.76
N ASP A 364 1.74 6.28 4.04
CA ASP A 364 1.23 7.59 4.52
C ASP A 364 2.31 8.67 4.53
N LEU A 365 3.50 8.38 5.06
CA LEU A 365 4.60 9.34 4.99
C LEU A 365 5.28 9.35 3.61
N GLY A 366 5.27 8.25 2.84
CA GLY A 366 6.06 8.15 1.60
C GLY A 366 7.57 8.06 1.89
N GLY A 367 7.95 7.46 3.01
CA GLY A 367 9.32 7.41 3.52
C GLY A 367 9.84 6.01 3.79
N TYR A 368 11.05 5.95 4.32
CA TYR A 368 11.75 4.72 4.71
C TYR A 368 12.26 4.80 6.15
N ILE A 369 12.42 3.65 6.79
CA ILE A 369 12.94 3.53 8.15
C ILE A 369 14.16 2.62 8.12
N ALA A 370 15.27 3.07 8.70
CA ALA A 370 16.41 2.24 9.05
C ALA A 370 16.50 2.07 10.57
N VAL A 371 17.05 0.94 11.01
CA VAL A 371 17.32 0.67 12.42
C VAL A 371 18.79 0.38 12.63
N MET A 372 19.44 1.18 13.48
CA MET A 372 20.76 0.90 14.05
C MET A 372 20.57 0.24 15.42
N HIS A 373 20.66 -1.09 15.46
CA HIS A 373 20.41 -1.87 16.67
C HIS A 373 21.73 -2.17 17.39
N LEU A 374 21.89 -1.58 18.57
CA LEU A 374 23.10 -1.67 19.39
C LEU A 374 23.09 -2.98 20.17
N LEU A 375 23.88 -3.97 19.73
CA LEU A 375 23.92 -5.31 20.34
C LEU A 375 24.75 -5.31 21.64
N THR A 376 24.27 -4.59 22.65
CA THR A 376 24.97 -4.40 23.93
C THR A 376 25.09 -5.71 24.71
N PRO A 377 26.13 -5.86 25.56
CA PRO A 377 26.24 -7.04 26.43
C PRO A 377 25.03 -7.25 27.33
N LYS A 378 24.36 -6.16 27.73
CA LYS A 378 23.16 -6.21 28.58
C LYS A 378 21.97 -6.82 27.82
N GLY A 379 21.72 -6.41 26.58
CA GLY A 379 20.68 -6.99 25.72
C GLY A 379 20.92 -8.47 25.45
N GLY A 380 22.18 -8.86 25.25
CA GLY A 380 22.58 -10.26 25.10
C GLY A 380 22.33 -11.07 26.36
N ALA A 381 22.65 -10.53 27.54
CA ALA A 381 22.46 -11.21 28.82
C ALA A 381 20.99 -11.49 29.16
N VAL A 382 20.06 -10.67 28.69
CA VAL A 382 18.61 -10.86 28.87
C VAL A 382 17.94 -11.61 27.71
N GLY A 383 18.71 -12.01 26.68
CA GLY A 383 18.20 -12.76 25.53
C GLY A 383 17.29 -11.93 24.60
N ASP A 384 17.43 -10.61 24.56
CA ASP A 384 16.54 -9.74 23.77
C ASP A 384 16.94 -9.64 22.29
N HIS A 385 18.23 -9.78 21.97
CA HIS A 385 18.77 -9.56 20.62
C HIS A 385 18.02 -10.29 19.51
N ASP A 386 17.76 -11.58 19.66
CA ASP A 386 17.12 -12.38 18.60
C ASP A 386 15.68 -11.92 18.33
N ARG A 387 14.97 -11.54 19.40
CA ARG A 387 13.60 -11.00 19.27
C ARG A 387 13.65 -9.62 18.63
N ALA A 388 14.48 -8.72 19.14
CA ALA A 388 14.64 -7.36 18.62
C ALA A 388 15.05 -7.37 17.14
N GLN A 389 16.01 -8.22 16.75
CA GLN A 389 16.42 -8.38 15.36
C GLN A 389 15.26 -8.78 14.45
N ARG A 390 14.44 -9.77 14.84
CA ARG A 390 13.29 -10.18 14.02
C ARG A 390 12.29 -9.02 13.82
N LEU A 391 11.91 -8.36 14.90
CA LEU A 391 10.91 -7.28 14.88
C LEU A 391 11.42 -6.06 14.10
N TYR A 392 12.69 -5.69 14.28
CA TYR A 392 13.29 -4.59 13.53
C TYR A 392 13.59 -4.93 12.06
N SER A 393 13.87 -6.19 11.73
CA SER A 393 13.96 -6.62 10.33
C SER A 393 12.61 -6.52 9.63
N GLU A 394 11.52 -6.88 10.34
CA GLU A 394 10.14 -6.72 9.85
C GLU A 394 9.76 -5.25 9.67
N LEU A 395 10.05 -4.39 10.66
CA LEU A 395 9.84 -2.94 10.59
C LEU A 395 10.57 -2.28 9.41
N THR A 396 11.70 -2.84 8.97
CA THR A 396 12.57 -2.26 7.94
C THR A 396 12.52 -3.02 6.62
N SER A 397 11.56 -3.93 6.45
CA SER A 397 11.36 -4.68 5.22
C SER A 397 10.50 -3.90 4.25
N PHE A 398 11.07 -3.51 3.11
CA PHE A 398 10.38 -2.79 2.04
C PHE A 398 10.31 -3.63 0.76
N PRO A 399 9.30 -3.44 -0.11
CA PRO A 399 9.22 -4.13 -1.39
C PRO A 399 10.51 -3.94 -2.21
N ASN A 400 11.01 -5.06 -2.76
CA ASN A 400 12.17 -5.10 -3.65
C ASN A 400 13.50 -4.58 -3.08
N LEU A 401 13.58 -4.29 -1.78
CA LEU A 401 14.77 -3.77 -1.12
C LEU A 401 15.24 -4.73 -0.01
N PRO A 402 16.56 -4.78 0.25
CA PRO A 402 17.07 -5.45 1.43
C PRO A 402 16.56 -4.74 2.70
N PRO A 403 16.30 -5.48 3.81
CA PRO A 403 15.91 -4.86 5.06
C PRO A 403 16.94 -3.83 5.55
N LEU A 404 16.47 -2.65 5.95
CA LEU A 404 17.31 -1.55 6.46
C LEU A 404 17.66 -1.72 7.94
N TYR A 405 18.02 -2.94 8.33
CA TYR A 405 18.43 -3.31 9.69
C TYR A 405 19.95 -3.45 9.78
N PHE A 406 20.56 -2.66 10.66
CA PHE A 406 22.00 -2.55 10.80
C PHE A 406 22.43 -2.87 12.25
N PRO A 407 22.90 -4.10 12.53
CA PRO A 407 23.36 -4.47 13.86
C PRO A 407 24.74 -3.85 14.13
N VAL A 408 24.89 -3.16 15.26
CA VAL A 408 26.16 -2.64 15.74
C VAL A 408 26.75 -3.63 16.74
N ALA A 409 27.79 -4.34 16.30
CA ALA A 409 28.44 -5.38 17.08
C ALA A 409 28.90 -4.88 18.46
N GLN A 410 28.55 -5.62 19.51
CA GLN A 410 28.90 -5.35 20.90
C GLN A 410 28.42 -3.99 21.45
N GLY A 411 27.58 -3.25 20.72
CA GLY A 411 27.18 -1.89 21.10
C GLY A 411 28.39 -0.95 21.24
N GLN A 412 29.41 -1.07 20.40
CA GLN A 412 30.55 -0.16 20.49
C GLN A 412 30.16 1.23 19.97
N ALA A 413 30.28 2.26 20.81
CA ALA A 413 29.94 3.64 20.43
C ALA A 413 30.73 4.13 19.21
N SER A 414 32.00 3.74 19.06
CA SER A 414 32.83 4.06 17.89
C SER A 414 32.36 3.35 16.61
N ALA A 415 31.86 2.12 16.71
CA ALA A 415 31.30 1.40 15.58
C ALA A 415 29.97 2.03 15.13
N TYR A 416 29.14 2.43 16.10
CA TYR A 416 27.93 3.20 15.83
C TYR A 416 28.25 4.56 15.18
N GLU A 417 29.21 5.32 15.71
CA GLU A 417 29.65 6.59 15.13
C GLU A 417 30.08 6.43 13.66
N ALA A 418 30.85 5.39 13.36
CA ALA A 418 31.27 5.08 12.00
C ALA A 418 30.07 4.75 11.09
N ALA A 419 29.09 4.00 11.59
CA ALA A 419 27.86 3.67 10.85
C ALA A 419 26.98 4.91 10.61
N ALA A 420 26.80 5.77 11.62
CA ALA A 420 26.05 7.01 11.51
C ALA A 420 26.69 7.98 10.51
N ARG A 421 28.03 8.11 10.55
CA ARG A 421 28.78 8.88 9.54
C ARG A 421 28.60 8.30 8.15
N ARG A 422 28.68 6.96 8.00
CA ARG A 422 28.50 6.29 6.71
C ARG A 422 27.12 6.54 6.12
N LEU A 423 26.07 6.52 6.95
CA LEU A 423 24.72 6.88 6.53
C LEU A 423 24.67 8.32 6.00
N GLY A 424 25.24 9.28 6.72
CA GLY A 424 25.31 10.67 6.26
C GLY A 424 26.07 10.84 4.94
N GLN A 425 27.18 10.13 4.77
CA GLN A 425 27.95 10.12 3.52
C GLN A 425 27.15 9.58 2.33
N VAL A 426 26.38 8.51 2.55
CA VAL A 426 25.51 7.93 1.52
C VAL A 426 24.48 8.96 1.06
N VAL A 427 23.82 9.64 2.01
CA VAL A 427 22.89 10.74 1.72
C VAL A 427 23.56 11.82 0.88
N VAL A 428 24.70 12.36 1.33
CA VAL A 428 25.43 13.40 0.59
C VAL A 428 25.76 12.93 -0.83
N SER A 429 26.29 11.71 -0.97
CA SER A 429 26.69 11.17 -2.25
C SER A 429 25.53 11.05 -3.25
N GLN A 430 24.37 10.57 -2.81
CA GLN A 430 23.21 10.35 -3.67
C GLN A 430 22.46 11.65 -3.98
N MET A 431 22.44 12.60 -3.03
CA MET A 431 21.94 13.96 -3.28
C MET A 431 22.82 14.74 -4.28
N SER A 432 24.11 14.40 -4.39
CA SER A 432 25.02 14.96 -5.41
C SER A 432 25.01 14.20 -6.74
N ALA A 433 24.96 12.87 -6.71
CA ALA A 433 25.15 12.01 -7.89
C ALA A 433 23.84 11.64 -8.61
N GLY A 434 22.68 11.83 -7.99
CA GLY A 434 21.38 11.44 -8.57
C GLY A 434 21.22 9.91 -8.60
N THR A 435 20.82 9.36 -9.76
CA THR A 435 20.52 7.92 -9.96
C THR A 435 21.73 6.99 -10.01
N ALA A 436 22.94 7.45 -9.63
CA ALA A 436 24.13 6.62 -9.69
C ALA A 436 23.98 5.38 -8.78
N PRO A 437 24.32 4.17 -9.25
CA PRO A 437 24.18 2.95 -8.46
C PRO A 437 25.04 3.04 -7.19
N PRO A 438 24.57 2.46 -6.07
CA PRO A 438 25.31 2.51 -4.82
C PRO A 438 26.68 1.81 -4.92
N ALA A 439 27.63 2.26 -4.11
CA ALA A 439 28.95 1.65 -4.04
C ALA A 439 28.86 0.22 -3.47
N GLU A 440 29.34 -0.77 -4.23
CA GLU A 440 29.34 -2.19 -3.83
C GLU A 440 30.29 -2.48 -2.65
N GLY A 441 29.93 -3.45 -1.80
CA GLY A 441 30.82 -4.03 -0.78
C GLY A 441 30.65 -3.51 0.65
N ASP A 442 29.75 -2.55 0.88
CA ASP A 442 29.35 -2.09 2.22
C ASP A 442 27.83 -2.17 2.37
N GLY A 443 27.36 -3.05 3.26
CA GLY A 443 25.93 -3.34 3.42
C GLY A 443 25.08 -2.14 3.83
N ILE A 444 25.62 -1.16 4.57
CA ILE A 444 24.87 0.07 4.89
C ILE A 444 24.71 0.91 3.62
N ALA A 445 25.81 1.12 2.88
CA ALA A 445 25.81 1.96 1.70
C ALA A 445 24.98 1.38 0.56
N GLU A 446 25.03 0.07 0.38
CA GLU A 446 24.25 -0.64 -0.62
C GLU A 446 22.75 -0.54 -0.33
N ALA A 447 22.32 -0.95 0.87
CA ALA A 447 20.90 -0.99 1.23
C ALA A 447 20.27 0.42 1.28
N MET A 448 20.95 1.37 1.93
CA MET A 448 20.49 2.78 1.98
C MET A 448 20.50 3.43 0.60
N GLY A 449 21.52 3.16 -0.21
CA GLY A 449 21.64 3.72 -1.55
C GLY A 449 20.53 3.22 -2.48
N GLN A 450 20.15 1.94 -2.40
CA GLN A 450 18.98 1.42 -3.14
C GLN A 450 17.68 2.11 -2.69
N ALA A 451 17.45 2.26 -1.38
CA ALA A 451 16.27 2.96 -0.87
C ALA A 451 16.20 4.43 -1.35
N MET A 452 17.32 5.14 -1.35
CA MET A 452 17.35 6.53 -1.83
C MET A 452 17.26 6.65 -3.35
N GLN A 453 17.82 5.71 -4.10
CA GLN A 453 17.62 5.65 -5.55
C GLN A 453 16.14 5.43 -5.88
N THR A 454 15.42 4.58 -5.14
CA THR A 454 13.96 4.44 -5.27
C THR A 454 13.23 5.76 -5.00
N LEU A 455 13.58 6.48 -3.92
CA LEU A 455 13.00 7.81 -3.64
C LEU A 455 13.31 8.82 -4.74
N HIS A 456 14.50 8.76 -5.33
CA HIS A 456 14.87 9.62 -6.45
C HIS A 456 14.05 9.33 -7.71
N LEU A 457 13.80 8.06 -8.03
CA LEU A 457 12.90 7.67 -9.13
C LEU A 457 11.46 8.16 -8.88
N ALA A 458 10.99 8.14 -7.63
CA ALA A 458 9.70 8.72 -7.28
C ALA A 458 9.67 10.25 -7.38
N TRP A 459 10.75 10.93 -7.01
CA TRP A 459 10.89 12.37 -7.20
C TRP A 459 10.89 12.74 -8.68
N LEU A 460 11.69 12.08 -9.51
CA LEU A 460 11.72 12.30 -10.97
C LEU A 460 10.33 12.09 -11.57
N GLY A 461 9.61 11.05 -11.16
CA GLY A 461 8.28 10.79 -11.66
C GLY A 461 7.27 11.88 -11.32
N ARG A 462 7.37 12.50 -10.13
CA ARG A 462 6.58 13.71 -9.80
C ARG A 462 6.97 14.92 -10.65
N GLN A 463 8.27 15.09 -10.93
CA GLN A 463 8.78 16.21 -11.72
C GLN A 463 8.36 16.14 -13.18
N GLU A 464 8.51 14.96 -13.77
CA GLU A 464 8.27 14.72 -15.19
C GLU A 464 6.79 14.38 -15.46
N GLY A 465 6.02 14.09 -14.40
CA GLY A 465 4.64 13.68 -14.51
C GLY A 465 4.52 12.29 -15.13
N ALA A 466 5.28 11.33 -14.61
CA ALA A 466 5.30 9.95 -15.09
C ALA A 466 3.88 9.34 -15.11
N GLU A 467 3.58 8.62 -16.18
CA GLU A 467 2.29 7.96 -16.40
C GLU A 467 2.49 6.52 -16.84
N ALA A 468 1.47 5.69 -16.60
CA ALA A 468 1.44 4.35 -17.17
C ALA A 468 1.23 4.42 -18.69
N PRO A 469 1.71 3.43 -19.46
CA PRO A 469 1.47 3.40 -20.91
C PRO A 469 -0.03 3.29 -21.22
N ASP A 470 -0.48 3.90 -22.32
CA ASP A 470 -1.90 3.91 -22.70
C ASP A 470 -2.30 2.60 -23.41
N VAL A 471 -2.53 1.55 -22.62
CA VAL A 471 -2.76 0.19 -23.12
C VAL A 471 -4.20 -0.24 -22.85
N PHE A 472 -4.93 -0.66 -23.90
CA PHE A 472 -6.29 -1.19 -23.74
C PHE A 472 -6.29 -2.51 -22.95
N GLU A 473 -5.64 -3.54 -23.46
CA GLU A 473 -5.44 -4.82 -22.78
C GLU A 473 -4.02 -5.31 -23.03
N ALA A 474 -3.42 -5.92 -22.00
CA ALA A 474 -2.12 -6.58 -22.09
C ALA A 474 -1.98 -7.62 -20.98
N VAL A 475 -0.95 -8.45 -21.09
CA VAL A 475 -0.52 -9.36 -20.02
C VAL A 475 0.75 -8.84 -19.38
N ILE A 476 0.83 -8.88 -18.05
CA ILE A 476 2.04 -8.56 -17.28
C ILE A 476 2.38 -9.73 -16.34
N ALA A 477 3.65 -9.87 -15.96
CA ALA A 477 4.07 -10.81 -14.92
C ALA A 477 4.14 -10.12 -13.56
N ASP A 478 3.68 -10.78 -12.50
CA ASP A 478 3.77 -10.25 -11.13
C ASP A 478 5.13 -10.48 -10.44
N ARG A 479 6.06 -11.16 -11.13
CA ARG A 479 7.45 -11.42 -10.73
C ARG A 479 8.43 -10.94 -11.79
N ASP A 480 9.64 -10.55 -11.35
CA ASP A 480 10.75 -10.31 -12.28
C ASP A 480 11.26 -11.63 -12.88
N PHE A 481 11.50 -11.63 -14.19
CA PHE A 481 11.92 -12.81 -14.95
C PHE A 481 13.33 -13.28 -14.60
N ALA A 482 14.24 -12.36 -14.20
CA ALA A 482 15.60 -12.71 -13.82
C ALA A 482 15.72 -13.04 -12.32
N ARG A 483 14.96 -12.33 -11.47
CA ARG A 483 14.95 -12.48 -10.01
C ARG A 483 13.52 -12.60 -9.49
N PRO A 484 12.93 -13.82 -9.48
CA PRO A 484 11.53 -14.03 -9.09
C PRO A 484 11.14 -13.58 -7.67
N ALA A 485 12.12 -13.27 -6.81
CA ALA A 485 11.86 -12.68 -5.50
C ALA A 485 11.34 -11.22 -5.59
N LEU A 486 11.69 -10.50 -6.66
CA LEU A 486 11.25 -9.13 -6.91
C LEU A 486 9.86 -9.10 -7.53
N ARG A 487 9.10 -8.08 -7.17
CA ARG A 487 7.71 -7.86 -7.56
C ARG A 487 7.61 -6.56 -8.37
N PRO A 488 7.45 -6.61 -9.69
CA PRO A 488 7.24 -5.43 -10.53
C PRO A 488 5.88 -4.76 -10.35
N VAL A 489 4.97 -5.39 -9.60
CA VAL A 489 3.67 -4.83 -9.26
C VAL A 489 3.29 -5.09 -7.80
N SER A 490 2.50 -4.17 -7.26
CA SER A 490 1.80 -4.34 -6.00
C SER A 490 0.32 -4.57 -6.26
N ILE A 491 -0.25 -5.55 -5.57
CA ILE A 491 -1.67 -5.90 -5.66
C ILE A 491 -2.44 -5.11 -4.60
N ARG A 492 -3.46 -4.38 -5.05
CA ARG A 492 -4.19 -3.39 -4.27
C ARG A 492 -5.71 -3.56 -4.46
N LEU A 493 -6.47 -3.06 -3.50
CA LEU A 493 -7.91 -2.88 -3.55
C LEU A 493 -8.21 -1.40 -3.82
N LEU A 494 -8.91 -1.09 -4.89
CA LEU A 494 -9.35 0.29 -5.16
C LEU A 494 -10.63 0.57 -4.37
N LEU A 495 -10.52 1.37 -3.32
CA LEU A 495 -11.60 1.61 -2.36
C LEU A 495 -11.89 3.09 -2.18
N SER A 496 -13.14 3.40 -1.80
CA SER A 496 -13.51 4.74 -1.31
C SER A 496 -13.27 4.88 0.19
N LYS A 497 -13.19 6.13 0.68
CA LYS A 497 -13.06 6.41 2.12
C LYS A 497 -14.25 5.87 2.92
N ALA A 498 -15.45 5.91 2.34
CA ALA A 498 -16.65 5.32 2.92
C ALA A 498 -16.50 3.79 3.06
N GLN A 499 -16.01 3.11 2.03
CA GLN A 499 -15.82 1.66 2.05
C GLN A 499 -14.78 1.21 3.09
N LEU A 500 -13.69 1.96 3.28
CA LEU A 500 -12.74 1.66 4.36
C LEU A 500 -13.39 1.88 5.74
N SER A 501 -14.20 2.94 5.89
CA SER A 501 -14.91 3.22 7.14
C SER A 501 -15.89 2.09 7.49
N ASP A 502 -16.66 1.60 6.51
CA ASP A 502 -17.56 0.46 6.65
C ASP A 502 -16.81 -0.82 7.07
N LEU A 503 -15.63 -1.07 6.49
CA LEU A 503 -14.78 -2.21 6.86
C LEU A 503 -14.24 -2.07 8.28
N ALA A 504 -13.76 -0.90 8.66
CA ALA A 504 -13.23 -0.65 9.99
C ALA A 504 -14.32 -0.84 11.05
N GLU A 505 -15.53 -0.33 10.82
CA GLU A 505 -16.68 -0.52 11.72
C GLU A 505 -17.08 -2.00 11.81
N ALA A 506 -17.20 -2.68 10.67
CA ALA A 506 -17.52 -4.10 10.65
C ALA A 506 -16.48 -4.94 11.41
N LEU A 507 -15.18 -4.68 11.16
CA LEU A 507 -14.09 -5.41 11.81
C LEU A 507 -14.03 -5.11 13.31
N GLN A 508 -14.22 -3.85 13.72
CA GLN A 508 -14.28 -3.47 15.14
C GLN A 508 -15.37 -4.27 15.88
N ILE A 509 -16.57 -4.35 15.32
CA ILE A 509 -17.68 -5.12 15.93
C ILE A 509 -17.34 -6.61 16.03
N ILE A 510 -16.73 -7.19 14.98
CA ILE A 510 -16.35 -8.61 14.96
C ILE A 510 -15.30 -8.91 16.06
N VAL A 511 -14.30 -8.04 16.18
CA VAL A 511 -13.19 -8.18 17.10
C VAL A 511 -13.60 -7.94 18.57
N GLU A 512 -14.41 -6.92 18.87
CA GLU A 512 -14.96 -6.67 20.22
C GLU A 512 -15.85 -7.85 20.73
N LYS A 513 -16.60 -8.49 19.83
CA LYS A 513 -17.40 -9.67 20.16
C LYS A 513 -16.54 -10.91 20.46
N ALA A 514 -15.33 -11.00 19.90
CA ALA A 514 -14.39 -12.07 20.20
C ALA A 514 -13.83 -11.97 21.63
N GLU A 515 -13.46 -10.77 22.08
CA GLU A 515 -12.91 -10.52 23.43
C GLU A 515 -13.88 -10.87 24.56
N THR A 516 -15.16 -10.61 24.35
CA THR A 516 -16.18 -10.80 25.39
C THR A 516 -16.51 -12.28 25.65
N ASN A 517 -15.85 -13.23 24.96
CA ASN A 517 -16.19 -14.66 24.93
C ASN A 517 -17.67 -14.92 24.54
N VAL A 518 -18.30 -13.96 23.85
CA VAL A 518 -19.72 -14.01 23.46
C VAL A 518 -19.92 -14.78 22.14
N LEU A 519 -18.83 -15.14 21.43
CA LEU A 519 -18.90 -15.91 20.19
C LEU A 519 -18.12 -17.23 20.26
N ASP A 520 -18.70 -18.23 19.58
CA ASP A 520 -18.04 -19.45 19.13
C ASP A 520 -16.89 -19.07 18.18
N PRO A 521 -15.63 -19.51 18.41
CA PRO A 521 -14.48 -19.20 17.55
C PRO A 521 -14.72 -19.42 16.06
N ASP A 522 -15.52 -20.42 15.70
CA ASP A 522 -15.86 -20.71 14.31
C ASP A 522 -16.69 -19.59 13.67
N ARG A 523 -17.63 -19.01 14.43
CA ARG A 523 -18.45 -17.88 13.97
C ARG A 523 -17.63 -16.61 13.79
N PHE A 524 -16.65 -16.39 14.65
CA PHE A 524 -15.74 -15.26 14.51
C PHE A 524 -14.98 -15.37 13.17
N PHE A 525 -14.38 -16.53 12.90
CA PHE A 525 -13.67 -16.76 11.64
C PHE A 525 -14.56 -16.55 10.41
N GLU A 526 -15.78 -17.11 10.41
CA GLU A 526 -16.74 -16.93 9.30
C GLU A 526 -17.12 -15.45 9.06
N GLN A 527 -17.22 -14.66 10.13
CA GLN A 527 -17.51 -13.23 10.05
C GLN A 527 -16.35 -12.45 9.43
N VAL A 528 -15.11 -12.68 9.88
CA VAL A 528 -13.90 -12.04 9.32
C VAL A 528 -13.72 -12.45 7.87
N LEU A 529 -13.76 -13.76 7.58
CA LEU A 529 -13.57 -14.30 6.24
C LEU A 529 -14.51 -13.65 5.25
N GLY A 530 -15.78 -13.55 5.60
CA GLY A 530 -16.70 -12.98 4.66
C GLY A 530 -16.71 -11.44 4.63
N ALA A 531 -16.28 -10.73 5.68
CA ALA A 531 -16.01 -9.29 5.56
C ALA A 531 -14.91 -9.03 4.52
N ALA A 532 -13.84 -9.83 4.51
CA ALA A 532 -12.80 -9.80 3.48
C ALA A 532 -13.34 -10.19 2.09
N ALA A 533 -14.19 -11.23 2.01
CA ALA A 533 -14.80 -11.64 0.74
C ALA A 533 -15.73 -10.57 0.15
N ASP A 534 -16.54 -9.92 0.97
CA ASP A 534 -17.39 -8.80 0.55
C ASP A 534 -16.54 -7.60 0.12
N MET A 535 -15.50 -7.25 0.87
CA MET A 535 -14.61 -6.18 0.44
C MET A 535 -13.95 -6.43 -0.93
N SER A 536 -13.69 -7.70 -1.25
CA SER A 536 -13.07 -8.09 -2.53
C SER A 536 -14.02 -7.97 -3.74
N ARG A 537 -15.35 -8.07 -3.58
CA ARG A 537 -16.30 -8.09 -4.72
C ARG A 537 -17.55 -7.20 -4.58
N ARG A 538 -18.00 -6.95 -3.36
CA ARG A 538 -19.24 -6.23 -2.98
C ARG A 538 -19.01 -5.32 -1.75
N PRO A 539 -18.11 -4.33 -1.87
CA PRO A 539 -17.70 -3.50 -0.74
C PRO A 539 -18.88 -2.75 -0.10
N GLU A 540 -19.91 -2.43 -0.89
CA GLU A 540 -21.16 -1.78 -0.45
C GLU A 540 -22.03 -2.63 0.48
N ARG A 541 -21.69 -3.91 0.68
CA ARG A 541 -22.41 -4.84 1.56
C ARG A 541 -21.69 -5.13 2.87
N VAL A 542 -20.46 -4.65 3.05
CA VAL A 542 -19.61 -4.95 4.22
C VAL A 542 -20.31 -4.53 5.52
N SER A 543 -20.92 -3.34 5.56
CA SER A 543 -21.66 -2.83 6.73
C SER A 543 -22.95 -3.60 7.05
N ARG A 544 -23.57 -4.32 6.08
CA ARG A 544 -24.82 -5.08 6.32
C ARG A 544 -24.62 -6.44 6.99
N ARG A 545 -23.37 -6.85 7.21
CA ARG A 545 -22.99 -8.06 7.95
C ARG A 545 -23.35 -8.01 9.44
N GLN A 546 -23.78 -6.85 9.92
CA GLN A 546 -24.16 -6.59 11.30
C GLN A 546 -25.40 -7.40 11.76
N ASP A 547 -26.27 -7.84 10.83
CA ASP A 547 -27.66 -8.27 11.12
C ASP A 547 -28.06 -9.73 10.71
N GLU A 548 -27.25 -10.76 11.00
CA GLU A 548 -27.66 -12.19 11.15
C GLU A 548 -27.61 -13.24 9.97
N THR A 549 -27.37 -14.50 10.41
CA THR A 549 -27.67 -15.86 9.87
C THR A 549 -26.81 -16.55 8.78
N LEU A 550 -26.63 -17.86 9.01
CA LEU A 550 -25.90 -18.94 8.29
C LEU A 550 -26.19 -19.12 6.77
N ALA A 551 -26.97 -18.26 6.12
CA ALA A 551 -27.15 -18.28 4.67
C ALA A 551 -25.87 -17.90 3.88
N GLY A 552 -24.78 -17.55 4.58
CA GLY A 552 -23.55 -16.96 4.05
C GLY A 552 -22.49 -17.92 3.49
N ALA A 553 -22.46 -19.22 3.84
CA ALA A 553 -21.34 -20.09 3.43
C ALA A 553 -21.25 -20.34 1.92
N VAL A 554 -22.39 -20.54 1.25
CA VAL A 554 -22.46 -20.69 -0.22
C VAL A 554 -22.13 -19.35 -0.91
N ALA A 555 -22.57 -18.24 -0.34
CA ALA A 555 -22.29 -16.91 -0.87
C ALA A 555 -20.81 -16.52 -0.73
N VAL A 556 -20.15 -16.88 0.37
CA VAL A 556 -18.71 -16.66 0.57
C VAL A 556 -17.88 -17.53 -0.38
N SER A 557 -18.24 -18.80 -0.54
CA SER A 557 -17.53 -19.68 -1.48
C SER A 557 -17.55 -19.12 -2.91
N GLU A 558 -18.71 -18.62 -3.36
CA GLU A 558 -18.86 -17.98 -4.66
C GLU A 558 -18.03 -16.68 -4.79
N LEU A 559 -17.92 -15.89 -3.71
CA LEU A 559 -17.10 -14.67 -3.63
C LEU A 559 -15.59 -14.97 -3.71
N LEU A 560 -15.13 -16.08 -3.13
CA LEU A 560 -13.71 -16.47 -3.13
C LEU A 560 -13.26 -17.14 -4.43
N GLU A 561 -14.17 -17.81 -5.13
CA GLU A 561 -13.87 -18.55 -6.35
C GLU A 561 -13.55 -17.61 -7.52
N GLY A 562 -12.41 -17.85 -8.18
CA GLY A 562 -11.96 -17.07 -9.34
C GLY A 562 -11.37 -15.70 -8.98
N LEU A 563 -10.93 -15.48 -7.73
CA LEU A 563 -10.10 -14.34 -7.38
C LEU A 563 -8.63 -14.64 -7.74
N PRO A 564 -7.92 -13.72 -8.40
CA PRO A 564 -6.50 -13.88 -8.76
C PRO A 564 -5.59 -13.85 -7.53
N TYR A 565 -6.03 -13.13 -6.48
CA TYR A 565 -5.31 -13.02 -5.22
C TYR A 565 -6.29 -13.06 -4.05
N ARG A 566 -5.81 -13.56 -2.90
CA ARG A 566 -6.58 -13.72 -1.68
C ARG A 566 -5.79 -13.16 -0.51
N SER A 567 -6.46 -12.48 0.42
CA SER A 567 -5.84 -12.10 1.69
C SER A 567 -5.57 -13.34 2.54
N ARG A 568 -4.82 -13.16 3.63
CA ARG A 568 -4.47 -14.23 4.55
C ARG A 568 -5.69 -14.95 5.12
N ILE A 569 -6.76 -14.25 5.52
CA ILE A 569 -7.95 -14.94 6.05
C ILE A 569 -8.62 -15.80 4.98
N MET A 570 -8.58 -15.36 3.73
CA MET A 570 -9.26 -15.99 2.60
C MET A 570 -8.54 -17.25 2.10
N THR A 571 -7.32 -17.51 2.56
CA THR A 571 -6.59 -18.76 2.29
C THR A 571 -6.76 -19.80 3.40
N ILE A 572 -7.26 -19.40 4.57
CA ILE A 572 -7.53 -20.31 5.70
C ILE A 572 -8.89 -20.96 5.46
N THR A 573 -8.98 -22.28 5.59
CA THR A 573 -10.27 -22.99 5.60
C THR A 573 -10.81 -23.15 7.03
N SER A 574 -12.10 -23.45 7.17
CA SER A 574 -12.69 -23.76 8.49
C SER A 574 -11.96 -24.94 9.17
N ASP A 575 -11.54 -25.95 8.41
CA ASP A 575 -10.78 -27.09 8.93
C ASP A 575 -9.37 -26.68 9.40
N ASP A 576 -8.71 -25.76 8.69
CA ASP A 576 -7.42 -25.22 9.10
C ASP A 576 -7.55 -24.43 10.40
N TRP A 577 -8.58 -23.58 10.49
CA TRP A 577 -8.88 -22.78 11.68
C TRP A 577 -9.07 -23.64 12.93
N VAL A 578 -9.85 -24.73 12.84
CA VAL A 578 -10.09 -25.66 13.96
C VAL A 578 -8.82 -26.39 14.38
N ARG A 579 -7.89 -26.61 13.45
CA ARG A 579 -6.60 -27.28 13.71
C ARG A 579 -5.53 -26.33 14.27
N MET A 580 -5.70 -25.01 14.12
CA MET A 580 -4.78 -24.04 14.68
C MET A 580 -4.73 -24.15 16.21
N SER A 581 -3.52 -24.03 16.75
CA SER A 581 -3.33 -23.85 18.18
C SER A 581 -3.94 -22.53 18.66
N ILE A 582 -4.26 -22.45 19.96
CA ILE A 582 -4.77 -21.22 20.59
C ILE A 582 -3.82 -20.03 20.32
N SER A 583 -2.51 -20.28 20.31
CA SER A 583 -1.52 -19.24 20.02
C SER A 583 -1.59 -18.73 18.58
N GLU A 584 -1.84 -19.60 17.60
CA GLU A 584 -2.00 -19.22 16.20
C GLU A 584 -3.31 -18.45 15.98
N GLN A 585 -4.41 -18.90 16.60
CA GLN A 585 -5.69 -18.20 16.57
C GLN A 585 -5.55 -16.80 17.21
N GLN A 586 -4.88 -16.70 18.36
CA GLN A 586 -4.62 -15.42 19.00
C GLN A 586 -3.74 -14.50 18.14
N ALA A 587 -2.73 -15.03 17.46
CA ALA A 587 -1.89 -14.25 16.56
C ALA A 587 -2.69 -13.64 15.40
N LEU A 588 -3.68 -14.38 14.87
CA LEU A 588 -4.60 -13.86 13.86
C LEU A 588 -5.50 -12.75 14.44
N VAL A 589 -6.06 -12.96 15.63
CA VAL A 589 -6.87 -11.93 16.31
C VAL A 589 -6.04 -10.65 16.52
N ASN A 590 -4.79 -10.78 16.96
CA ASN A 590 -3.88 -9.65 17.17
C ASN A 590 -3.57 -8.90 15.86
N ASP A 591 -3.40 -9.62 14.74
CA ASP A 591 -3.25 -9.02 13.40
C ASP A 591 -4.47 -8.19 12.99
N LEU A 592 -5.68 -8.60 13.39
CA LEU A 592 -6.90 -7.83 13.13
C LEU A 592 -6.99 -6.54 13.97
N TYR A 593 -6.52 -6.54 15.22
CA TYR A 593 -6.39 -5.31 16.02
C TYR A 593 -5.42 -4.33 15.37
N ASP A 594 -4.27 -4.83 14.92
CA ASP A 594 -3.24 -4.06 14.25
C ASP A 594 -3.75 -3.45 12.92
N LYS A 595 -4.50 -4.24 12.12
CA LYS A 595 -5.24 -3.77 10.94
C LYS A 595 -6.26 -2.69 11.29
N LEU A 596 -7.05 -2.88 12.35
CA LEU A 596 -8.07 -1.92 12.76
C LEU A 596 -7.46 -0.57 13.15
N GLU A 597 -6.38 -0.57 13.93
CA GLU A 597 -5.68 0.67 14.27
C GLU A 597 -5.09 1.34 13.02
N ARG A 598 -4.50 0.55 12.12
CA ARG A 598 -4.02 1.06 10.83
C ARG A 598 -5.14 1.65 9.96
N TYR A 599 -6.33 1.05 9.92
CA TYR A 599 -7.47 1.63 9.20
C TYR A 599 -7.91 2.97 9.80
N ARG A 600 -7.88 3.11 11.12
CA ARG A 600 -8.16 4.41 11.77
C ARG A 600 -7.15 5.46 11.36
N ARG A 601 -5.85 5.10 11.30
CA ARG A 601 -4.77 5.98 10.82
C ARG A 601 -4.98 6.37 9.35
N TYR A 602 -5.25 5.41 8.47
CA TYR A 602 -5.57 5.69 7.07
C TYR A 602 -6.78 6.62 6.94
N ASN A 603 -7.85 6.38 7.70
CA ASN A 603 -9.06 7.21 7.65
C ASN A 603 -8.81 8.65 8.15
N ALA A 604 -7.92 8.81 9.14
CA ALA A 604 -7.53 10.11 9.66
C ALA A 604 -6.57 10.90 8.74
N SER A 605 -5.78 10.21 7.90
CA SER A 605 -4.90 10.86 6.92
C SER A 605 -5.71 11.69 5.92
N SER A 606 -5.29 12.92 5.67
CA SER A 606 -5.87 13.76 4.60
C SER A 606 -5.26 13.45 3.24
N ASP A 607 -4.01 13.01 3.22
CA ASP A 607 -3.19 13.00 2.01
C ASP A 607 -3.32 11.70 1.22
N LEU A 608 -3.76 10.61 1.87
CA LEU A 608 -4.06 9.33 1.21
C LEU A 608 -5.32 9.39 0.34
N TRP A 609 -6.26 10.27 0.67
CA TRP A 609 -7.60 10.28 0.08
C TRP A 609 -7.75 11.43 -0.90
N VAL A 610 -7.82 11.10 -2.20
CA VAL A 610 -7.90 12.10 -3.26
C VAL A 610 -9.23 11.97 -4.00
N ASN A 611 -9.87 13.11 -4.26
CA ASN A 611 -11.17 13.17 -4.94
C ASN A 611 -11.00 13.07 -6.46
N TYR A 612 -10.68 11.88 -6.95
CA TYR A 612 -10.55 11.62 -8.38
C TYR A 612 -11.87 11.60 -9.13
N LEU A 613 -12.98 11.33 -8.44
CA LEU A 613 -14.29 11.22 -9.06
C LEU A 613 -15.01 12.57 -9.20
N GLY A 614 -14.47 13.64 -8.60
CA GLY A 614 -15.12 14.96 -8.55
C GLY A 614 -16.44 14.98 -7.79
N GLN A 615 -16.70 13.96 -6.98
CA GLN A 615 -17.93 13.81 -6.20
C GLN A 615 -17.73 14.33 -4.78
N PRO A 616 -18.70 15.02 -4.17
CA PRO A 616 -18.57 15.46 -2.79
C PRO A 616 -18.66 14.27 -1.83
N GLY A 617 -17.97 14.36 -0.69
CA GLY A 617 -18.04 13.38 0.38
C GLY A 617 -17.07 12.20 0.24
N ALA A 618 -17.21 11.22 1.13
CA ALA A 618 -16.28 10.11 1.28
C ALA A 618 -16.30 9.09 0.13
N ASP A 619 -17.38 9.05 -0.66
CA ASP A 619 -17.51 8.15 -1.81
C ASP A 619 -16.66 8.58 -3.02
N GLY A 620 -16.41 9.90 -3.16
CA GLY A 620 -15.57 10.44 -4.22
C GLY A 620 -14.06 10.31 -3.96
N LEU A 621 -13.68 10.06 -2.71
CA LEU A 621 -12.30 9.95 -2.25
C LEU A 621 -11.80 8.52 -2.42
N LEU A 622 -10.84 8.29 -3.32
CA LEU A 622 -10.30 6.96 -3.61
C LEU A 622 -8.88 6.79 -3.09
N TYR A 623 -8.57 5.56 -2.70
CA TYR A 623 -7.23 5.11 -2.31
C TYR A 623 -7.03 3.64 -2.74
N PRO A 624 -5.91 3.31 -3.43
CA PRO A 624 -5.58 1.92 -3.75
C PRO A 624 -4.83 1.26 -2.59
N MET A 625 -5.57 0.71 -1.63
CA MET A 625 -5.01 0.07 -0.42
C MET A 625 -4.34 -1.27 -0.76
N LEU A 626 -3.22 -1.63 -0.13
CA LEU A 626 -2.58 -2.94 -0.32
C LEU A 626 -3.54 -4.10 -0.04
N LEU A 627 -3.52 -5.16 -0.85
CA LEU A 627 -4.38 -6.33 -0.60
C LEU A 627 -4.06 -7.01 0.74
N ASP A 628 -2.79 -7.00 1.14
CA ASP A 628 -2.33 -7.54 2.43
C ASP A 628 -2.82 -6.73 3.64
N ASP A 629 -3.40 -5.54 3.41
CA ASP A 629 -4.12 -4.81 4.46
C ASP A 629 -5.51 -5.37 4.69
N LEU A 630 -6.09 -6.15 3.78
CA LEU A 630 -7.38 -6.80 3.99
C LEU A 630 -7.30 -7.84 5.13
N PRO A 631 -8.36 -8.02 5.94
CA PRO A 631 -8.38 -9.01 7.01
C PRO A 631 -7.92 -10.39 6.57
#